data_AF-A0A0K2TVK3-F1
#
_entry.id   AF-A0A0K2TVK3-F1
#
_cell.length_a   1.000
_cell.length_b   1.000
_cell.length_c   1.000
_cell.angle_alpha   90.00
_cell.angle_beta   90.00
_cell.angle_gamma   90.00
#
_symmetry.space_group_name_H-M   'P 1'
#
loop_
_entity.id
_entity.type
_entity.pdbx_description
1 polymer ?
#
loop_
_entity_poly.entity_id
_entity_poly.type
_entity_poly.pdbx_seq_one_letter_code
_entity_poly.pdbx_strand_id
1 'polypeptide(L)'
;MTLNPNYESIGKAFTQQYYALFDDPAQRHQLVNLYNAEQSLMSFEGQQMQGSMKIMEKIQSLTFQKIAHLITAVDCQPTFDGGILINVLGQLKTDDDPPQSFTQSFVLKPA
;
A
#
# COMPACT_ATOMS: atom_id res chain seq x y z
N MET A 1 2.72 23.22 -12.91
CA MET A 1 3.33 21.91 -12.61
C MET A 1 4.00 22.06 -11.26
N THR A 2 3.48 21.41 -10.23
CA THR A 2 3.97 21.60 -8.86
C THR A 2 4.50 20.26 -8.40
N LEU A 3 5.80 20.02 -8.61
CA LEU A 3 6.46 18.82 -8.10
C LEU A 3 6.59 18.96 -6.58
N ASN A 4 6.22 17.93 -5.83
CA ASN A 4 6.39 17.93 -4.37
C ASN A 4 7.88 17.68 -4.05
N PRO A 5 8.63 18.63 -3.45
CA PRO A 5 10.05 18.45 -3.18
C PRO A 5 10.33 17.40 -2.09
N ASN A 6 9.33 17.05 -1.28
CA ASN A 6 9.44 16.07 -0.20
C ASN A 6 8.89 14.69 -0.61
N TYR A 7 8.74 14.43 -1.91
CA TYR A 7 8.11 13.20 -2.41
C TYR A 7 8.76 11.93 -1.87
N GLU A 8 10.09 11.91 -1.74
CA GLU A 8 10.83 10.72 -1.32
C GLU A 8 10.64 10.41 0.17
N SER A 9 10.73 11.43 1.04
CA SER A 9 10.54 11.27 2.47
C SER A 9 9.10 10.90 2.81
N ILE A 10 8.13 11.55 2.17
CA ILE A 10 6.70 11.22 2.32
C ILE A 10 6.42 9.80 1.82
N GLY A 11 6.93 9.44 0.64
CA GLY A 11 6.70 8.12 0.06
C GLY A 11 7.27 7.00 0.94
N LYS A 12 8.51 7.12 1.40
CA LYS A 12 9.13 6.15 2.31
C LYS A 12 8.39 6.05 3.66
N ALA A 13 7.99 7.18 4.23
CA ALA A 13 7.22 7.19 5.48
C ALA A 13 5.84 6.53 5.32
N PHE A 14 5.14 6.84 4.22
CA PHE A 14 3.88 6.18 3.88
C PHE A 14 4.06 4.67 3.74
N THR A 15 5.07 4.22 2.98
CA THR A 15 5.35 2.80 2.79
C THR A 15 5.58 2.09 4.12
N GLN A 16 6.41 2.68 5.00
CA GLN A 16 6.66 2.12 6.32
C GLN A 16 5.38 2.01 7.16
N GLN A 17 4.57 3.06 7.18
CA GLN A 17 3.31 3.08 7.92
C GLN A 17 2.30 2.07 7.34
N TYR A 18 2.17 2.01 6.02
CA TYR A 18 1.24 1.12 5.33
C TYR A 18 1.49 -0.34 5.71
N TYR A 19 2.73 -0.82 5.58
CA TYR A 19 3.05 -2.22 5.91
C TYR A 19 3.03 -2.50 7.41
N ALA A 20 3.39 -1.52 8.26
CA ALA A 20 3.24 -1.68 9.71
C ALA A 20 1.77 -1.90 10.12
N LEU A 21 0.84 -1.12 9.54
CA LEU A 21 -0.59 -1.31 9.75
C LEU A 21 -1.10 -2.61 9.12
N PHE A 22 -0.58 -2.98 7.94
CA PHE A 22 -1.00 -4.20 7.26
C PHE A 22 -0.59 -5.46 8.02
N ASP A 23 0.61 -5.49 8.61
CA ASP A 23 1.13 -6.68 9.28
C ASP A 23 0.50 -6.91 10.64
N ASP A 24 0.10 -5.85 11.36
CA ASP A 24 -0.56 -5.94 12.65
C ASP A 24 -2.07 -6.22 12.48
N PRO A 25 -2.58 -7.42 12.85
CA PRO A 25 -4.01 -7.73 12.77
C PRO A 25 -4.89 -6.78 13.61
N ALA A 26 -4.35 -6.24 14.71
CA ALA A 26 -5.08 -5.30 15.56
C ALA A 26 -5.23 -3.92 14.90
N GLN A 27 -4.33 -3.53 13.99
CA GLN A 27 -4.34 -2.21 13.34
C GLN A 27 -4.71 -2.23 11.86
N ARG A 28 -4.79 -3.42 11.23
CA ARG A 28 -5.13 -3.59 9.80
C ARG A 28 -6.41 -2.87 9.38
N HIS A 29 -7.40 -2.77 10.26
CA HIS A 29 -8.63 -2.03 10.00
C HIS A 29 -8.41 -0.54 9.71
N GLN A 30 -7.31 0.06 10.20
CA GLN A 30 -6.97 1.47 10.01
C GLN A 30 -6.46 1.78 8.59
N LEU A 31 -6.12 0.76 7.78
CA LEU A 31 -5.75 0.94 6.38
C LEU A 31 -6.83 1.68 5.58
N VAL A 32 -8.10 1.57 6.00
CA VAL A 32 -9.22 2.30 5.40
C VAL A 32 -8.97 3.81 5.33
N ASN A 33 -8.25 4.38 6.31
CA ASN A 33 -7.95 5.81 6.40
C ASN A 33 -6.90 6.27 5.37
N LEU A 34 -6.17 5.33 4.76
CA LEU A 34 -5.18 5.61 3.71
C LEU A 34 -5.81 5.63 2.32
N TYR A 35 -7.10 5.30 2.21
CA TYR A 35 -7.86 5.28 0.96
C TYR A 35 -8.98 6.32 0.99
N ASN A 36 -9.18 7.00 -0.14
CA ASN A 36 -10.36 7.82 -0.37
C ASN A 36 -11.61 6.94 -0.45
N ALA A 37 -12.72 7.43 0.12
CA ALA A 37 -13.97 6.69 0.21
C ALA A 37 -14.51 6.20 -1.15
N GLU A 38 -14.35 6.99 -2.22
CA GLU A 38 -14.98 6.72 -3.52
C GLU A 38 -13.97 6.61 -4.67
N GLN A 39 -12.86 7.35 -4.60
CA GLN A 39 -11.94 7.54 -5.72
C GLN A 39 -10.71 6.63 -5.67
N SER A 40 -10.40 6.04 -4.52
CA SER A 40 -9.27 5.12 -4.45
C SER A 40 -9.54 3.84 -5.24
N LEU A 41 -8.51 3.38 -5.93
CA LEU A 41 -8.52 2.16 -6.72
C LEU A 41 -7.43 1.23 -6.22
N MET A 42 -7.76 -0.05 -6.07
CA MET A 42 -6.78 -1.10 -5.82
C MET A 42 -6.95 -2.19 -6.87
N SER A 43 -5.83 -2.63 -7.46
CA SER A 43 -5.78 -3.85 -8.26
C SER A 43 -5.00 -4.90 -7.48
N PHE A 44 -5.61 -6.05 -7.25
CA PHE A 44 -5.01 -7.16 -6.51
C PHE A 44 -5.17 -8.45 -7.33
N GLU A 45 -4.06 -9.01 -7.82
CA GLU A 45 -4.05 -10.25 -8.64
C GLU A 45 -5.10 -10.25 -9.77
N GLY A 46 -5.16 -9.14 -10.52
CA GLY A 46 -6.09 -8.96 -11.65
C GLY A 46 -7.51 -8.52 -11.29
N GLN A 47 -7.86 -8.46 -10.00
CA GLN A 47 -9.16 -7.97 -9.54
C GLN A 47 -9.08 -6.49 -9.17
N GLN A 48 -10.03 -5.69 -9.67
CA GLN A 48 -10.11 -4.26 -9.39
C GLN A 48 -11.19 -3.94 -8.37
N MET A 49 -10.85 -3.12 -7.38
CA MET A 49 -11.76 -2.61 -6.37
C MET A 49 -11.69 -1.08 -6.36
N GLN A 50 -12.85 -0.45 -6.23
CA GLN A 50 -12.98 1.00 -6.15
C GLN A 50 -13.66 1.40 -4.83
N GLY A 51 -13.11 2.40 -4.18
CA GLY A 51 -13.56 2.94 -2.90
C GLY A 51 -13.01 2.16 -1.71
N SER A 52 -12.80 2.88 -0.60
CA SER A 52 -12.14 2.32 0.59
C SER A 52 -12.85 1.10 1.16
N MET A 53 -14.19 1.06 1.14
CA MET A 53 -14.97 -0.09 1.63
C MET A 53 -14.67 -1.37 0.85
N LYS A 54 -14.75 -1.35 -0.48
CA LYS A 54 -14.47 -2.54 -1.31
C LYS A 54 -13.01 -2.98 -1.23
N ILE A 55 -12.10 -2.02 -1.08
CA ILE A 55 -10.67 -2.29 -0.85
C ILE A 55 -10.50 -3.04 0.48
N MET A 56 -11.14 -2.58 1.54
CA MET A 56 -11.07 -3.22 2.85
C MET A 56 -11.74 -4.59 2.88
N GLU A 57 -12.88 -4.76 2.22
CA GLU A 57 -13.53 -6.07 2.04
C GLU A 57 -12.56 -7.05 1.38
N LYS A 58 -11.84 -6.62 0.33
CA LYS A 58 -10.82 -7.47 -0.31
C LYS A 58 -9.70 -7.81 0.66
N ILE A 59 -9.15 -6.85 1.40
CA ILE A 59 -8.08 -7.09 2.38
C ILE A 59 -8.54 -8.07 3.47
N GLN A 60 -9.77 -7.95 3.96
CA GLN A 60 -10.36 -8.83 4.97
C GLN A 60 -10.69 -10.22 4.44
N SER A 61 -10.93 -10.36 3.12
CA SER A 61 -11.19 -11.65 2.49
C SER A 61 -9.93 -12.53 2.35
N LEU A 62 -8.74 -11.97 2.59
CA LEU A 62 -7.49 -12.71 2.54
C LEU A 62 -7.42 -13.70 3.71
N THR A 63 -7.15 -14.96 3.42
CA THR A 63 -7.31 -16.07 4.37
C THR A 63 -6.12 -16.29 5.30
N PHE A 64 -5.07 -15.46 5.22
CA PHE A 64 -3.90 -15.59 6.08
C PHE A 64 -4.20 -15.15 7.52
N GLN A 65 -3.59 -15.79 8.50
CA GLN A 65 -3.67 -15.38 9.90
C GLN A 65 -2.59 -14.36 10.24
N LYS A 66 -1.39 -14.61 9.74
CA LYS A 66 -0.21 -13.76 9.91
C LYS A 66 0.38 -13.43 8.55
N ILE A 67 0.79 -12.19 8.41
CA ILE A 67 1.57 -11.73 7.27
C ILE A 67 2.72 -10.87 7.79
N ALA A 68 3.89 -11.02 7.17
CA ALA A 68 5.05 -10.19 7.42
C ALA A 68 5.63 -9.73 6.09
N HIS A 69 5.78 -8.42 5.92
CA HIS A 69 6.43 -7.84 4.76
C HIS A 69 7.88 -7.44 5.09
N LEU A 70 8.80 -7.88 4.24
CA LEU A 70 10.18 -7.45 4.22
C LEU A 70 10.40 -6.57 2.99
N ILE A 71 10.53 -5.27 3.21
CA ILE A 71 10.73 -4.30 2.13
C ILE A 71 12.21 -4.26 1.76
N THR A 72 12.54 -4.51 0.49
CA THR A 72 13.91 -4.53 -0.01
C THR A 72 14.29 -3.23 -0.72
N ALA A 73 13.35 -2.62 -1.45
CA ALA A 73 13.55 -1.33 -2.10
C ALA A 73 12.24 -0.53 -2.16
N VAL A 74 12.38 0.80 -2.08
CA VAL A 74 11.29 1.76 -2.23
C VAL A 74 11.77 2.90 -3.10
N ASP A 75 11.21 3.00 -4.29
CA ASP A 75 11.51 4.05 -5.26
C ASP A 75 10.32 5.00 -5.34
N CYS A 76 10.57 6.29 -5.16
CA CYS A 76 9.55 7.32 -5.20
C CYS A 76 9.80 8.27 -6.37
N GLN A 77 8.74 8.77 -7.00
CA GLN A 77 8.80 9.77 -8.06
C GLN A 77 7.68 10.81 -7.87
N PRO A 78 7.95 12.11 -7.99
CA PRO A 78 6.90 13.11 -7.95
C PRO A 78 6.07 13.07 -9.24
N THR A 79 4.76 13.28 -9.14
CA THR A 79 3.87 13.43 -10.31
C THR A 79 3.63 14.91 -10.61
N PHE A 80 3.25 15.23 -11.86
CA PHE A 80 3.09 16.62 -12.32
C PHE A 80 2.00 17.41 -11.59
N ASP A 81 1.08 16.70 -10.94
CA ASP A 81 -0.03 17.24 -10.17
C ASP A 81 0.23 17.26 -8.66
N GLY A 82 1.49 17.11 -8.23
CA GLY A 82 1.88 17.20 -6.81
C GLY A 82 1.67 15.91 -6.02
N GLY A 83 1.21 14.85 -6.68
CA GLY A 83 1.19 13.50 -6.12
C GLY A 83 2.56 12.83 -6.12
N ILE A 84 2.57 11.58 -5.65
CA ILE A 84 3.78 10.77 -5.51
C ILE A 84 3.47 9.36 -6.02
N LEU A 85 4.23 8.90 -7.01
CA LEU A 85 4.27 7.50 -7.42
C LEU A 85 5.32 6.77 -6.57
N ILE A 86 4.93 5.65 -5.97
CA ILE A 86 5.79 4.82 -5.14
C ILE A 86 5.80 3.43 -5.74
N ASN A 87 6.98 2.86 -5.96
CA ASN A 87 7.18 1.46 -6.29
C ASN A 87 7.88 0.78 -5.13
N VAL A 88 7.28 -0.30 -4.65
CA VAL A 88 7.79 -1.11 -3.56
C VAL A 88 8.17 -2.46 -4.12
N LEU A 89 9.38 -2.90 -3.78
CA LEU A 89 9.84 -4.26 -3.98
C LEU A 89 10.09 -4.87 -2.61
N GLY A 90 9.73 -6.14 -2.46
CA GLY A 90 9.94 -6.83 -1.21
C GLY A 90 9.65 -8.32 -1.29
N GLN A 91 9.66 -8.93 -0.12
CA GLN A 91 9.19 -10.29 0.10
C GLN A 91 8.10 -10.26 1.15
N LEU A 92 7.11 -11.12 1.01
CA LEU A 92 6.08 -11.34 2.01
C LEU A 92 6.09 -12.80 2.43
N LYS A 93 5.72 -13.05 3.68
CA LYS A 93 5.49 -14.39 4.20
C LYS A 93 4.12 -14.43 4.83
N THR A 94 3.27 -15.33 4.33
CA THR A 94 1.95 -15.62 4.88
C THR A 94 2.02 -16.91 5.68
N ASP A 95 1.65 -16.86 6.96
CA ASP A 95 1.62 -18.03 7.84
C ASP A 95 2.91 -18.87 7.75
N ASP A 96 2.78 -20.15 7.42
CA ASP A 96 3.88 -21.09 7.25
C ASP A 96 4.36 -21.22 5.79
N ASP A 97 3.73 -20.50 4.85
CA ASP A 97 4.09 -20.55 3.44
C ASP A 97 5.52 -20.05 3.20
N PRO A 98 6.22 -20.54 2.16
CA PRO A 98 7.52 -20.00 1.77
C PRO A 98 7.43 -18.49 1.47
N PRO A 99 8.47 -17.69 1.80
CA PRO A 99 8.51 -16.30 1.42
C PRO A 99 8.35 -16.11 -0.10
N GLN A 100 7.49 -15.18 -0.50
CA GLN A 100 7.20 -14.86 -1.89
C GLN A 100 7.67 -13.44 -2.19
N SER A 101 8.28 -13.25 -3.36
CA SER A 101 8.62 -11.90 -3.81
C SER A 101 7.35 -11.19 -4.28
N PHE A 102 7.19 -9.94 -3.91
CA PHE A 102 6.06 -9.12 -4.32
C PHE A 102 6.53 -7.75 -4.80
N THR A 103 5.68 -7.12 -5.60
CA THR A 103 5.83 -5.73 -6.00
C THR A 103 4.50 -5.03 -5.80
N GLN A 104 4.53 -3.80 -5.32
CA GLN A 104 3.33 -3.01 -5.12
C GLN A 104 3.59 -1.56 -5.52
N SER A 105 2.65 -0.97 -6.25
CA SER A 105 2.72 0.44 -6.62
C SER A 105 1.62 1.22 -5.92
N PHE A 106 1.96 2.42 -5.44
CA PHE A 106 1.03 3.36 -4.84
C PHE A 106 1.08 4.69 -5.57
N VAL A 107 -0.07 5.35 -5.67
CA VAL A 107 -0.16 6.74 -6.11
C VAL A 107 -0.77 7.53 -4.97
N LEU A 108 0.04 8.35 -4.31
CA LEU A 108 -0.43 9.29 -3.30
C LEU A 108 -0.86 10.58 -3.97
N LYS A 109 -2.00 11.11 -3.54
CA LYS A 109 -2.47 12.44 -3.89
C LYS A 109 -2.51 13.30 -2.63
N PRO A 110 -2.20 14.60 -2.73
CA PRO A 110 -2.55 15.54 -1.68
C PRO A 110 -4.06 15.46 -1.40
N ALA A 111 -4.43 15.55 -0.13
CA ALA A 111 -5.83 15.59 0.30
C ALA A 111 -6.54 16.86 -0.18
#